data_AF-F4QLP9-F1
#
_entry.id   AF-F4QLP9-F1
#
_cell.length_a   1.000
_cell.length_b   1.000
_cell.length_c   1.000
_cell.angle_alpha   90.00
_cell.angle_beta   90.00
_cell.angle_gamma   90.00
#
_symmetry.space_group_name_H-M   'P 1'
#
loop_
_entity.id
_entity.type
_entity.pdbx_description
1 polymer ?
#
loop_
_entity_poly.entity_id
_entity_poly.type
_entity_poly.pdbx_seq_one_letter_code
_entity_poly.pdbx_strand_id
1 'polypeptide(L)'
;MLISDIQNLAQRLRGEIAKVIVGQHDTVDLMLTALFSGGHILLEGPPGTAKTLLARTFCQALSLRFGRIQFTPDMLPGDILGSNLFNFQTSTFTLSKGPIFCDLLLADEINRTPPKTQAALLEAMQERHVTLDGVRHDLGGHFTVIATQNPIEQQGTYPLPEAQLDRFLFKHILGYPSVEEEKRIVDTSGNASATDPLTAGVSAVLSGQDLTAAINTVATVKLNPANLDYIVALVRATRDAPLLSVGASPRAGALLARAARARATLDGRDYVLPDDIKALYRPCMRHRVLLSPSAEIEGQTVDNVLQALLEKIEIPR
;
A
#
# COMPACT_ATOMS: atom_id res chain seq x y z
N MET A 1 7.36 -21.35 7.87
CA MET A 1 6.12 -21.49 7.08
C MET A 1 6.52 -21.94 5.69
N LEU A 2 5.84 -22.92 5.09
CA LEU A 2 6.15 -23.33 3.72
C LEU A 2 5.51 -22.37 2.72
N ILE A 3 6.06 -22.30 1.52
CA ILE A 3 5.51 -21.47 0.43
C ILE A 3 4.09 -21.92 0.06
N SER A 4 3.81 -23.22 0.11
CA SER A 4 2.46 -23.78 -0.08
C SER A 4 1.47 -23.26 0.96
N ASP A 5 1.90 -23.09 2.21
CA ASP A 5 1.03 -22.57 3.28
C ASP A 5 0.68 -21.10 3.00
N ILE A 6 1.65 -20.33 2.52
CA ILE A 6 1.47 -18.91 2.14
C ILE A 6 0.54 -18.79 0.95
N GLN A 7 0.70 -19.62 -0.08
CA GLN A 7 -0.19 -19.66 -1.23
C GLN A 7 -1.64 -19.98 -0.81
N ASN A 8 -1.82 -20.99 0.05
CA ASN A 8 -3.14 -21.36 0.59
C ASN A 8 -3.75 -20.21 1.41
N LEU A 9 -2.97 -19.54 2.25
CA LEU A 9 -3.43 -18.35 2.97
C LEU A 9 -3.84 -17.22 2.03
N ALA A 10 -3.05 -16.95 0.99
CA ALA A 10 -3.35 -15.93 0.00
C ALA A 10 -4.65 -16.23 -0.76
N GLN A 11 -4.86 -17.49 -1.16
CA GLN A 11 -6.11 -17.92 -1.80
C GLN A 11 -7.31 -17.77 -0.86
N ARG A 12 -7.17 -18.13 0.42
CA ARG A 12 -8.20 -17.93 1.44
C ARG A 12 -8.53 -16.44 1.62
N LEU A 13 -7.51 -15.58 1.74
CA LEU A 13 -7.69 -14.13 1.85
C LEU A 13 -8.43 -13.55 0.63
N ARG A 14 -8.03 -13.95 -0.59
CA ARG A 14 -8.75 -13.55 -1.82
C ARG A 14 -10.20 -13.99 -1.79
N GLY A 15 -10.48 -15.22 -1.36
CA GLY A 15 -11.84 -15.74 -1.22
C GLY A 15 -12.68 -14.97 -0.21
N GLU A 16 -12.11 -14.64 0.96
CA GLU A 16 -12.77 -13.85 1.99
C GLU A 16 -13.09 -12.42 1.50
N ILE A 17 -12.15 -11.78 0.80
CA ILE A 17 -12.35 -10.42 0.26
C ILE A 17 -13.40 -10.43 -0.87
N ALA A 18 -13.40 -11.46 -1.72
CA ALA A 18 -14.33 -11.59 -2.84
C ALA A 18 -15.80 -11.79 -2.42
N LYS A 19 -16.08 -12.08 -1.14
CA LYS A 19 -17.46 -12.11 -0.60
C LYS A 19 -18.12 -10.73 -0.62
N VAL A 20 -17.33 -9.67 -0.52
CA VAL A 20 -17.79 -8.28 -0.42
C VAL A 20 -17.37 -7.46 -1.64
N ILE A 21 -16.13 -7.66 -2.09
CA ILE A 21 -15.54 -6.86 -3.16
C ILE A 21 -15.80 -7.52 -4.51
N VAL A 22 -16.53 -6.81 -5.35
CA VAL A 22 -16.75 -7.18 -6.75
C VAL A 22 -15.67 -6.54 -7.62
N GLY A 23 -14.96 -7.37 -8.37
CA GLY A 23 -13.84 -6.91 -9.20
C GLY A 23 -12.61 -6.58 -8.36
N GLN A 24 -11.68 -5.80 -8.93
CA GLN A 24 -10.46 -5.31 -8.25
C GLN A 24 -9.46 -6.39 -7.81
N HIS A 25 -9.37 -7.51 -8.54
CA HIS A 25 -8.40 -8.57 -8.27
C HIS A 25 -6.95 -8.04 -8.22
N ASP A 26 -6.59 -7.16 -9.17
CA ASP A 26 -5.27 -6.53 -9.22
C ASP A 26 -4.98 -5.69 -7.96
N THR A 27 -5.98 -4.95 -7.45
CA THR A 27 -5.83 -4.16 -6.22
C THR A 27 -5.58 -5.07 -5.02
N VAL A 28 -6.35 -6.16 -4.91
CA VAL A 28 -6.19 -7.16 -3.83
C VAL A 28 -4.80 -7.80 -3.91
N ASP A 29 -4.34 -8.17 -5.09
CA ASP A 29 -3.01 -8.76 -5.29
C ASP A 29 -1.89 -7.78 -4.91
N LEU A 30 -2.03 -6.49 -5.23
CA LEU A 30 -1.08 -5.46 -4.80
C LEU A 30 -1.10 -5.24 -3.29
N MET A 31 -2.27 -5.26 -2.66
CA MET A 31 -2.39 -5.14 -1.20
C MET A 31 -1.78 -6.33 -0.48
N LEU A 32 -2.03 -7.56 -0.95
CA LEU A 32 -1.38 -8.76 -0.43
C LEU A 32 0.14 -8.70 -0.65
N THR A 33 0.59 -8.34 -1.85
CA THR A 33 2.02 -8.19 -2.15
C THR A 33 2.66 -7.16 -1.23
N ALA A 34 2.00 -6.03 -0.96
CA ALA A 34 2.48 -5.02 -0.02
C ALA A 34 2.57 -5.56 1.41
N LEU A 35 1.52 -6.23 1.91
CA LEU A 35 1.49 -6.81 3.25
C LEU A 35 2.62 -7.84 3.46
N PHE A 36 2.77 -8.79 2.54
CA PHE A 36 3.77 -9.86 2.63
C PHE A 36 5.20 -9.39 2.33
N SER A 37 5.35 -8.24 1.68
CA SER A 37 6.62 -7.54 1.55
C SER A 37 6.83 -6.48 2.65
N GLY A 38 5.96 -6.41 3.67
CA GLY A 38 6.04 -5.44 4.75
C GLY A 38 6.11 -3.97 4.26
N GLY A 39 5.50 -3.67 3.13
CA GLY A 39 5.43 -2.34 2.53
C GLY A 39 4.07 -1.68 2.72
N HIS A 40 4.04 -0.36 2.55
CA HIS A 40 2.81 0.43 2.60
C HIS A 40 2.23 0.63 1.19
N ILE A 41 0.91 0.82 1.08
CA ILE A 41 0.23 1.04 -0.21
C ILE A 41 -0.62 2.31 -0.16
N LEU A 42 -0.57 3.08 -1.23
CA LEU A 42 -1.40 4.25 -1.47
C LEU A 42 -2.40 3.94 -2.60
N LEU A 43 -3.69 4.04 -2.28
CA LEU A 43 -4.80 3.84 -3.21
C LEU A 43 -5.36 5.20 -3.64
N GLU A 44 -5.13 5.55 -4.89
CA GLU A 44 -5.66 6.77 -5.52
C GLU A 44 -6.85 6.42 -6.40
N GLY A 45 -7.93 7.18 -6.32
CA GLY A 45 -9.04 7.02 -7.27
C GLY A 45 -10.23 7.91 -6.92
N PRO A 46 -11.18 8.09 -7.86
CA PRO A 46 -12.34 8.95 -7.65
C PRO A 46 -13.23 8.44 -6.49
N PRO A 47 -14.10 9.29 -5.93
CA PRO A 47 -15.06 8.86 -4.92
C PRO A 47 -15.96 7.75 -5.49
N GLY A 48 -16.40 6.84 -4.62
CA GLY A 48 -17.28 5.74 -5.03
C GLY A 48 -16.59 4.48 -5.59
N THR A 49 -15.26 4.44 -5.75
CA THR A 49 -14.56 3.22 -6.23
C THR A 49 -14.32 2.15 -5.14
N ALA A 50 -15.15 2.13 -4.10
CA ALA A 50 -15.09 1.17 -2.99
C ALA A 50 -13.74 1.06 -2.24
N LYS A 51 -12.80 2.03 -2.37
CA LYS A 51 -11.47 2.01 -1.71
C LYS A 51 -11.54 1.72 -0.21
N THR A 52 -12.38 2.47 0.50
CA THR A 52 -12.56 2.31 1.96
C THR A 52 -13.21 0.97 2.30
N LEU A 53 -14.17 0.49 1.49
CA LEU A 53 -14.78 -0.82 1.70
C LEU A 53 -13.77 -1.96 1.47
N LEU A 54 -12.97 -1.87 0.41
CA LEU A 54 -11.88 -2.80 0.12
C LEU A 54 -10.87 -2.84 1.27
N ALA A 55 -10.40 -1.67 1.73
CA ALA A 55 -9.46 -1.61 2.83
C ALA A 55 -10.05 -2.18 4.12
N ARG A 56 -11.31 -1.86 4.47
CA ARG A 56 -12.00 -2.43 5.64
C ARG A 56 -12.16 -3.94 5.54
N THR A 57 -12.56 -4.45 4.37
CA THR A 57 -12.72 -5.89 4.10
C THR A 57 -11.38 -6.62 4.24
N PHE A 58 -10.33 -6.04 3.66
CA PHE A 58 -8.97 -6.56 3.78
C PHE A 58 -8.51 -6.63 5.24
N CYS A 59 -8.77 -5.58 6.02
CA CYS A 59 -8.44 -5.57 7.45
C CYS A 59 -9.24 -6.63 8.23
N GLN A 60 -10.53 -6.80 7.92
CA GLN A 60 -11.39 -7.78 8.57
C GLN A 60 -10.94 -9.24 8.31
N ALA A 61 -10.37 -9.51 7.13
CA ALA A 61 -9.85 -10.82 6.78
C ALA A 61 -8.53 -11.18 7.52
N LEU A 62 -7.97 -10.25 8.31
CA LEU A 62 -6.72 -10.39 9.04
C LEU A 62 -6.97 -10.31 10.55
N SER A 63 -6.44 -11.25 11.32
CA SER A 63 -6.46 -11.22 12.79
C SER A 63 -5.33 -10.33 13.31
N LEU A 64 -5.42 -9.03 13.00
CA LEU A 64 -4.42 -8.01 13.32
C LEU A 64 -5.06 -6.87 14.11
N ARG A 65 -4.27 -6.15 14.92
CA ARG A 65 -4.75 -4.92 15.55
C ARG A 65 -4.97 -3.88 14.46
N PHE A 66 -6.19 -3.38 14.37
CA PHE A 66 -6.60 -2.42 13.34
C PHE A 66 -6.70 -1.01 13.90
N GLY A 67 -6.15 -0.05 13.16
CA GLY A 67 -6.35 1.38 13.39
C GLY A 67 -6.98 2.03 12.16
N ARG A 68 -7.83 3.04 12.38
CA ARG A 68 -8.38 3.86 11.31
C ARG A 68 -8.21 5.33 11.64
N ILE A 69 -7.77 6.10 10.65
CA ILE A 69 -7.68 7.55 10.70
C ILE A 69 -8.43 8.08 9.49
N GLN A 70 -9.39 8.96 9.73
CA GLN A 70 -9.96 9.81 8.69
C GLN A 70 -9.24 11.14 8.75
N PHE A 71 -8.44 11.47 7.74
CA PHE A 71 -7.67 12.71 7.74
C PHE A 71 -8.61 13.91 7.48
N THR A 72 -8.49 14.93 8.33
CA THR A 72 -9.28 16.16 8.27
C THR A 72 -8.38 17.40 8.29
N PRO A 73 -8.83 18.56 7.77
CA PRO A 73 -7.99 19.76 7.67
C PRO A 73 -7.47 20.29 9.00
N ASP A 74 -8.17 19.99 10.09
CA ASP A 74 -7.88 20.42 11.47
C ASP A 74 -7.06 19.39 12.27
N MET A 75 -6.77 18.22 11.71
CA MET A 75 -6.06 17.15 12.41
C MET A 75 -4.63 17.55 12.80
N LEU A 76 -4.28 17.30 14.06
CA LEU A 76 -2.97 17.57 14.63
C LEU A 76 -2.12 16.29 14.66
N PRO A 77 -0.79 16.40 14.73
CA PRO A 77 0.09 15.22 14.90
C PRO A 77 -0.27 14.38 16.13
N GLY A 78 -0.70 15.02 17.23
CA GLY A 78 -1.11 14.34 18.46
C GLY A 78 -2.34 13.45 18.29
N ASP A 79 -3.23 13.74 17.34
CA ASP A 79 -4.41 12.90 17.06
C ASP A 79 -4.02 11.58 16.38
N ILE A 80 -2.85 11.55 15.74
CA ILE A 80 -2.27 10.38 15.08
C ILE A 80 -1.39 9.60 16.05
N LEU A 81 -0.42 10.31 16.66
CA LEU A 81 0.60 9.69 17.50
C LEU A 81 0.09 9.36 18.91
N GLY A 82 -0.87 10.13 19.42
CA GLY A 82 -1.25 10.12 20.83
C GLY A 82 -0.61 11.26 21.62
N SER A 83 -0.99 11.38 22.88
CA SER A 83 -0.51 12.44 23.78
C SER A 83 -0.50 11.97 25.24
N ASN A 84 0.37 12.57 26.05
CA ASN A 84 0.38 12.36 27.49
C ASN A 84 -0.71 13.21 28.15
N LEU A 85 -1.73 12.54 28.67
CA LEU A 85 -2.84 13.18 29.37
C LEU A 85 -2.57 13.17 30.87
N PHE A 86 -2.73 14.33 31.51
CA PHE A 86 -2.63 14.43 32.96
C PHE A 86 -3.87 13.84 33.63
N ASN A 87 -3.68 12.80 34.43
CA ASN A 87 -4.74 12.20 35.21
C ASN A 87 -4.84 12.90 36.57
N PHE A 88 -5.87 13.73 36.75
CA PHE A 88 -6.11 14.49 37.98
C PHE A 88 -6.33 13.63 39.23
N GLN A 89 -6.75 12.36 39.09
CA GLN A 89 -6.96 11.47 40.25
C GLN A 89 -5.65 10.91 40.79
N THR A 90 -4.70 10.63 39.90
CA THR A 90 -3.40 10.03 40.27
C THR A 90 -2.27 11.04 40.30
N SER A 91 -2.50 12.27 39.82
CA SER A 91 -1.48 13.30 39.59
C SER A 91 -0.32 12.80 38.73
N THR A 92 -0.61 11.88 37.79
CA THR A 92 0.39 11.32 36.87
C THR A 92 0.02 11.61 35.42
N PHE A 93 1.03 11.74 34.56
CA PHE A 93 0.83 11.75 33.11
C PHE A 93 0.72 10.31 32.60
N THR A 94 -0.38 10.00 31.92
CA THR A 94 -0.62 8.71 31.28
C THR A 94 -0.66 8.88 29.76
N LEU A 95 0.13 8.07 29.05
CA LEU A 95 0.12 8.08 27.59
C LEU A 95 -1.20 7.54 27.05
N SER A 96 -1.95 8.41 26.38
CA SER A 96 -3.04 8.02 25.52
C SER A 96 -2.48 7.71 24.14
N LYS A 97 -2.39 6.41 23.81
CA LYS A 97 -1.87 5.93 22.53
C LYS A 97 -2.80 6.33 21.39
N GLY A 98 -2.24 6.94 20.35
CA GLY A 98 -2.97 7.26 19.13
C GLY A 98 -3.30 6.02 18.27
N PRO A 99 -4.10 6.21 17.20
CA PRO A 99 -4.56 5.15 16.31
C PRO A 99 -3.44 4.43 15.54
N ILE A 100 -2.23 5.00 15.47
CA ILE A 100 -1.08 4.33 14.80
C ILE A 100 -0.54 3.12 15.56
N PHE A 101 -0.87 2.96 16.85
CA PHE A 101 -0.42 1.83 17.67
C PHE A 101 -1.20 0.54 17.36
N CYS A 102 -1.16 0.15 16.09
CA CYS A 102 -1.83 -1.00 15.50
C CYS A 102 -0.86 -1.77 14.59
N ASP A 103 -1.30 -2.91 14.06
CA ASP A 103 -0.52 -3.68 13.08
C ASP A 103 -0.89 -3.23 11.65
N LEU A 104 -2.15 -2.86 11.42
CA LEU A 104 -2.65 -2.39 10.13
C LEU A 104 -3.44 -1.10 10.29
N LEU A 105 -2.99 -0.05 9.63
CA LEU A 105 -3.59 1.28 9.67
C LEU A 105 -4.27 1.61 8.34
N LEU A 106 -5.56 1.91 8.38
CA LEU A 106 -6.28 2.56 7.29
C LEU A 106 -6.20 4.08 7.46
N ALA A 107 -5.51 4.76 6.54
CA ALA A 107 -5.37 6.20 6.49
C ALA A 107 -6.24 6.77 5.35
N ASP A 108 -7.50 7.08 5.66
CA ASP A 108 -8.45 7.59 4.67
C ASP A 108 -8.18 9.08 4.37
N GLU A 109 -8.14 9.43 3.09
CA GLU A 109 -8.01 10.81 2.58
C GLU A 109 -6.78 11.56 3.09
N ILE A 110 -5.61 10.91 3.07
CA ILE A 110 -4.34 11.43 3.62
C ILE A 110 -3.97 12.83 3.09
N ASN A 111 -4.45 13.19 1.90
CA ASN A 111 -4.25 14.50 1.29
C ASN A 111 -5.12 15.61 1.89
N ARG A 112 -6.02 15.36 2.85
CA ARG A 112 -6.91 16.39 3.44
C ARG A 112 -6.36 17.09 4.67
N THR A 113 -5.12 16.82 5.03
CA THR A 113 -4.50 17.29 6.27
C THR A 113 -3.19 18.02 6.00
N PRO A 114 -2.81 19.01 6.81
CA PRO A 114 -1.59 19.78 6.59
C PRO A 114 -0.29 18.93 6.58
N PRO A 115 0.76 19.38 5.87
CA PRO A 115 2.02 18.64 5.73
C PRO A 115 2.69 18.22 7.04
N LYS A 116 2.54 19.01 8.11
CA LYS A 116 3.12 18.70 9.43
C LYS A 116 2.52 17.43 10.04
N THR A 117 1.22 17.24 9.89
CA THR A 117 0.51 16.07 10.42
C THR A 117 0.72 14.86 9.51
N GLN A 118 0.78 15.05 8.18
CA GLN A 118 1.21 14.00 7.25
C GLN A 118 2.62 13.47 7.60
N ALA A 119 3.56 14.38 7.86
CA ALA A 119 4.94 14.04 8.21
C ALA A 119 5.02 13.13 9.44
N ALA A 120 4.18 13.35 10.46
CA ALA A 120 4.15 12.52 11.67
C ALA A 120 3.82 11.04 11.35
N LEU A 121 2.82 10.79 10.50
CA LEU A 121 2.50 9.43 10.06
C LEU A 121 3.63 8.84 9.21
N LEU A 122 4.21 9.63 8.31
CA LEU A 122 5.22 9.15 7.38
C LEU A 122 6.56 8.85 8.04
N GLU A 123 6.91 9.60 9.09
CA GLU A 123 8.03 9.29 9.97
C GLU A 123 7.79 7.96 10.68
N ALA A 124 6.61 7.77 11.27
CA ALA A 124 6.20 6.51 11.90
C ALA A 124 6.26 5.31 10.93
N MET A 125 5.89 5.49 9.66
CA MET A 125 6.01 4.47 8.62
C MET A 125 7.46 4.06 8.35
N GLN A 126 8.37 5.05 8.27
CA GLN A 126 9.78 4.81 7.96
C GLN A 126 10.53 4.21 9.14
N GLU A 127 10.32 4.76 10.33
CA GLU A 127 11.06 4.43 11.55
C GLU A 127 10.47 3.22 12.28
N ARG A 128 9.19 2.90 12.05
CA ARG A 128 8.43 1.84 12.76
C ARG A 128 8.40 1.99 14.29
N HIS A 129 8.73 3.18 14.76
CA HIS A 129 8.62 3.60 16.14
C HIS A 129 8.30 5.10 16.16
N VAL A 130 7.81 5.57 17.28
CA VAL A 130 7.57 7.00 17.53
C VAL A 130 8.18 7.39 18.85
N THR A 131 8.63 8.64 18.95
CA THR A 131 9.16 9.18 20.19
C THR A 131 8.18 10.20 20.75
N LEU A 132 7.66 9.93 21.95
CA LEU A 132 6.72 10.80 22.65
C LEU A 132 7.37 11.19 23.99
N ASP A 133 7.55 12.49 24.21
CA ASP A 133 8.20 13.05 25.41
C ASP A 133 9.55 12.38 25.75
N GLY A 134 10.36 12.11 24.72
CA GLY A 134 11.68 11.48 24.85
C GLY A 134 11.65 9.96 25.05
N VAL A 135 10.48 9.33 25.13
CA VAL A 135 10.32 7.88 25.24
C VAL A 135 10.01 7.28 23.87
N ARG A 136 10.81 6.28 23.47
CA ARG A 136 10.57 5.52 22.25
C ARG A 136 9.46 4.48 22.47
N HIS A 137 8.52 4.44 21.54
CA HIS A 137 7.45 3.45 21.47
C HIS A 137 7.45 2.75 20.11
N ASP A 138 7.67 1.44 20.09
CA ASP A 138 7.68 0.66 18.85
C ASP A 138 6.25 0.38 18.34
N LEU A 139 6.07 0.43 17.02
CA LEU A 139 4.81 0.10 16.33
C LEU A 139 4.72 -1.39 15.94
N GLY A 140 5.84 -2.11 16.04
CA GLY A 140 5.93 -3.55 15.78
C GLY A 140 6.35 -3.88 14.35
N GLY A 141 6.71 -5.16 14.14
CA GLY A 141 7.22 -5.65 12.85
C GLY A 141 6.18 -5.72 11.73
N HIS A 142 4.89 -5.61 12.05
CA HIS A 142 3.79 -5.75 11.09
C HIS A 142 3.18 -4.42 10.64
N PHE A 143 3.60 -3.30 11.25
CA PHE A 143 3.01 -1.99 10.98
C PHE A 143 2.96 -1.70 9.47
N THR A 144 1.75 -1.75 8.94
CA THR A 144 1.44 -1.58 7.51
C THR A 144 0.39 -0.50 7.38
N VAL A 145 0.53 0.35 6.36
CA VAL A 145 -0.37 1.47 6.14
C VAL A 145 -1.01 1.30 4.77
N ILE A 146 -2.33 1.31 4.75
CA ILE A 146 -3.16 1.41 3.55
C ILE A 146 -3.71 2.83 3.55
N ALA A 147 -3.12 3.70 2.74
CA ALA A 147 -3.57 5.07 2.60
C ALA A 147 -4.51 5.19 1.40
N THR A 148 -5.52 6.05 1.49
CA THR A 148 -6.38 6.41 0.36
C THR A 148 -6.27 7.90 0.07
N GLN A 149 -6.37 8.29 -1.20
CA GLN A 149 -6.45 9.69 -1.61
C GLN A 149 -7.42 9.88 -2.77
N ASN A 150 -8.08 11.04 -2.77
CA ASN A 150 -9.00 11.44 -3.83
C ASN A 150 -8.35 12.55 -4.68
N PRO A 151 -8.14 12.34 -5.98
CA PRO A 151 -7.49 13.34 -6.83
C PRO A 151 -8.38 14.54 -7.22
N ILE A 152 -9.70 14.47 -7.01
CA ILE A 152 -10.67 15.44 -7.56
C ILE A 152 -11.12 16.51 -6.53
N GLU A 153 -10.71 16.41 -5.26
CA GLU A 153 -11.11 17.39 -4.24
C GLU A 153 -10.47 18.77 -4.51
N GLN A 154 -11.33 19.79 -4.77
CA GLN A 154 -10.90 21.14 -5.20
C GLN A 154 -10.55 22.08 -4.03
N GLN A 155 -10.82 21.71 -2.77
CA GLN A 155 -10.58 22.56 -1.61
C GLN A 155 -9.97 21.75 -0.46
N GLY A 156 -8.95 22.32 0.19
CA GLY A 156 -8.38 21.75 1.42
C GLY A 156 -7.48 20.53 1.23
N THR A 157 -7.00 20.28 0.00
CA THR A 157 -6.06 19.19 -0.26
C THR A 157 -4.61 19.66 -0.28
N TYR A 158 -3.75 18.92 0.41
CA TYR A 158 -2.31 19.08 0.45
C TYR A 158 -1.67 17.86 -0.22
N PRO A 159 -1.11 17.99 -1.43
CA PRO A 159 -0.45 16.88 -2.10
C PRO A 159 0.73 16.40 -1.27
N LEU A 160 0.93 15.08 -1.25
CA LEU A 160 2.10 14.47 -0.62
C LEU A 160 3.34 14.82 -1.45
N PRO A 161 4.37 15.46 -0.86
CA PRO A 161 5.66 15.63 -1.52
C PRO A 161 6.25 14.29 -2.01
N GLU A 162 7.06 14.33 -3.06
CA GLU A 162 7.64 13.15 -3.70
C GLU A 162 8.49 12.34 -2.71
N ALA A 163 9.26 13.04 -1.87
CA ALA A 163 10.05 12.43 -0.80
C ALA A 163 9.19 11.63 0.20
N GLN A 164 7.93 12.03 0.37
CA GLN A 164 6.96 11.34 1.22
C GLN A 164 6.34 10.14 0.50
N LEU A 165 5.97 10.32 -0.76
CA LEU A 165 5.43 9.25 -1.59
C LEU A 165 6.41 8.07 -1.72
N ASP A 166 7.72 8.32 -1.78
CA ASP A 166 8.74 7.27 -1.91
C ASP A 166 8.75 6.28 -0.71
N ARG A 167 8.07 6.59 0.40
CA ARG A 167 7.84 5.67 1.53
C ARG A 167 6.77 4.61 1.28
N PHE A 168 5.88 4.82 0.31
CA PHE A 168 4.90 3.80 -0.10
C PHE A 168 5.56 2.83 -1.08
N LEU A 169 5.41 1.52 -0.87
CA LEU A 169 5.86 0.52 -1.83
C LEU A 169 5.11 0.71 -3.16
N PHE A 170 3.79 0.82 -3.09
CA PHE A 170 2.94 0.99 -4.26
C PHE A 170 2.07 2.24 -4.18
N LYS A 171 1.92 2.91 -5.32
CA LYS A 171 0.80 3.80 -5.62
C LYS A 171 -0.09 3.10 -6.65
N HIS A 172 -1.27 2.65 -6.24
CA HIS A 172 -2.24 2.03 -7.14
C HIS A 172 -3.33 3.05 -7.52
N ILE A 173 -3.67 3.11 -8.80
CA ILE A 173 -4.69 4.02 -9.33
C ILE A 173 -5.89 3.16 -9.69
N LEU A 174 -7.02 3.41 -9.03
CA LEU A 174 -8.28 2.72 -9.25
C LEU A 174 -9.14 3.51 -10.22
N GLY A 175 -9.61 2.82 -11.26
CA GLY A 175 -10.65 3.32 -12.16
C GLY A 175 -12.06 2.99 -11.65
N TYR A 176 -13.06 3.44 -12.40
CA TYR A 176 -14.42 2.93 -12.25
C TYR A 176 -14.50 1.45 -12.69
N PRO A 177 -15.39 0.66 -12.06
CA PRO A 177 -15.61 -0.73 -12.47
C PRO A 177 -16.12 -0.82 -13.92
N SER A 178 -15.94 -1.98 -14.54
CA SER A 178 -16.62 -2.29 -15.80
C SER A 178 -18.13 -2.32 -15.62
N VAL A 179 -18.89 -2.17 -16.71
CA VAL A 179 -20.37 -2.22 -16.70
C VAL A 179 -20.89 -3.49 -16.02
N GLU A 180 -20.25 -4.63 -16.23
CA GLU A 180 -20.66 -5.91 -15.64
C GLU A 180 -20.30 -6.04 -14.15
N GLU A 181 -19.21 -5.42 -13.71
CA GLU A 181 -18.89 -5.29 -12.28
C GLU A 181 -19.84 -4.30 -11.60
N GLU A 182 -20.14 -3.17 -12.24
CA GLU A 182 -21.04 -2.16 -11.73
C GLU A 182 -22.47 -2.68 -11.56
N LYS A 183 -23.00 -3.43 -12.55
CA LYS A 183 -24.28 -4.13 -12.42
C LYS A 183 -24.31 -5.05 -11.20
N ARG A 184 -23.25 -5.85 -10.99
CA ARG A 184 -23.14 -6.73 -9.82
C ARG A 184 -23.08 -5.94 -8.51
N ILE A 185 -22.37 -4.81 -8.49
CA ILE A 185 -22.31 -3.92 -7.33
C ILE A 185 -23.70 -3.37 -7.00
N VAL A 186 -24.45 -2.90 -8.01
CA VAL A 186 -25.81 -2.36 -7.84
C VAL A 186 -26.78 -3.43 -7.35
N ASP A 187 -26.74 -4.63 -7.94
CA ASP A 187 -27.57 -5.77 -7.54
C ASP A 187 -27.30 -6.18 -6.07
N THR A 188 -26.01 -6.20 -5.68
CA THR A 188 -25.58 -6.58 -4.33
C THR A 188 -25.85 -5.48 -3.30
N SER A 189 -25.63 -4.21 -3.66
CA SER A 189 -25.75 -3.04 -2.75
C SER A 189 -27.19 -2.57 -2.56
N GLY A 190 -28.10 -2.90 -3.49
CA GLY A 190 -29.54 -2.64 -3.35
C GLY A 190 -30.18 -3.38 -2.18
N ASN A 191 -29.54 -4.46 -1.70
CA ASN A 191 -29.90 -5.18 -0.48
C ASN A 191 -28.95 -4.74 0.64
N ALA A 192 -29.39 -3.81 1.50
CA ALA A 192 -28.61 -3.08 2.51
C ALA A 192 -27.71 -3.88 3.50
N SER A 193 -27.70 -5.22 3.44
CA SER A 193 -26.92 -6.12 4.30
C SER A 193 -25.48 -6.37 3.83
N ALA A 194 -25.09 -5.93 2.63
CA ALA A 194 -23.84 -6.32 1.97
C ALA A 194 -22.66 -5.34 2.09
N THR A 195 -22.80 -4.25 2.86
CA THR A 195 -21.74 -3.20 2.96
C THR A 195 -20.86 -3.33 4.19
N ASP A 196 -21.18 -4.20 5.15
CA ASP A 196 -20.34 -4.47 6.31
C ASP A 196 -19.64 -5.83 6.16
N PRO A 197 -18.30 -5.89 6.18
CA PRO A 197 -17.57 -7.15 6.03
C PRO A 197 -17.96 -8.22 7.06
N LEU A 198 -18.31 -7.80 8.28
CA LEU A 198 -18.78 -8.70 9.35
C LEU A 198 -20.10 -9.38 8.98
N THR A 199 -21.09 -8.62 8.51
CA THR A 199 -22.40 -9.18 8.12
C THR A 199 -22.31 -10.03 6.87
N ALA A 200 -21.34 -9.75 6.00
CA ALA A 200 -21.04 -10.54 4.82
C ALA A 200 -20.31 -11.87 5.11
N GLY A 201 -20.01 -12.17 6.39
CA GLY A 201 -19.38 -13.43 6.80
C GLY A 201 -17.89 -13.50 6.47
N VAL A 202 -17.21 -12.35 6.39
CA VAL A 202 -15.75 -12.28 6.25
C VAL A 202 -15.10 -12.74 7.56
N SER A 203 -14.34 -13.82 7.48
CA SER A 203 -13.63 -14.42 8.60
C SER A 203 -12.15 -14.07 8.55
N ALA A 204 -11.55 -13.84 9.70
CA ALA A 204 -10.12 -13.60 9.80
C ALA A 204 -9.36 -14.92 9.61
N VAL A 205 -8.40 -14.95 8.66
CA VAL A 205 -7.71 -16.20 8.26
C VAL A 205 -6.19 -16.15 8.44
N LEU A 206 -5.63 -15.00 8.85
CA LEU A 206 -4.18 -14.80 8.99
C LEU A 206 -3.88 -14.02 10.28
N SER A 207 -3.03 -14.57 11.15
CA SER A 207 -2.58 -13.93 12.39
C SER A 207 -1.26 -13.17 12.23
N GLY A 208 -0.92 -12.30 13.19
CA GLY A 208 0.39 -11.60 13.19
C GLY A 208 1.59 -12.55 13.21
N GLN A 209 1.47 -13.71 13.87
CA GLN A 209 2.53 -14.72 13.87
C GLN A 209 2.71 -15.34 12.47
N ASP A 210 1.61 -15.67 11.80
CA ASP A 210 1.62 -16.17 10.42
C ASP A 210 2.23 -15.13 9.48
N LEU A 211 1.87 -13.86 9.65
CA LEU A 211 2.43 -12.76 8.87
C LEU A 211 3.95 -12.64 9.05
N THR A 212 4.43 -12.73 10.29
CA THR A 212 5.87 -12.74 10.59
C THR A 212 6.57 -13.87 9.83
N ALA A 213 6.04 -15.08 9.97
CA ALA A 213 6.61 -16.27 9.35
C ALA A 213 6.60 -16.17 7.82
N ALA A 214 5.53 -15.61 7.25
CA ALA A 214 5.40 -15.39 5.83
C ALA A 214 6.40 -14.36 5.30
N ILE A 215 6.53 -13.19 5.95
CA ILE A 215 7.51 -12.16 5.58
C ILE A 215 8.95 -12.72 5.61
N ASN A 216 9.28 -13.53 6.62
CA ASN A 216 10.58 -14.19 6.72
C ASN A 216 10.81 -15.19 5.58
N THR A 217 9.77 -15.91 5.16
CA THR A 217 9.83 -16.86 4.04
C THR A 217 9.96 -16.14 2.71
N VAL A 218 9.25 -15.02 2.50
CA VAL A 218 9.39 -14.17 1.31
C VAL A 218 10.84 -13.71 1.11
N ALA A 219 11.56 -13.41 2.19
CA ALA A 219 12.96 -13.00 2.12
C ALA A 219 13.90 -14.10 1.56
N THR A 220 13.53 -15.38 1.66
CA THR A 220 14.36 -16.51 1.19
C THR A 220 14.11 -16.88 -0.28
N VAL A 221 13.02 -16.42 -0.89
CA VAL A 221 12.67 -16.69 -2.30
C VAL A 221 13.75 -16.19 -3.24
N LYS A 222 14.15 -17.04 -4.21
CA LYS A 222 15.30 -16.78 -5.08
C LYS A 222 14.99 -15.67 -6.10
N LEU A 223 15.87 -14.68 -6.14
CA LEU A 223 15.99 -13.74 -7.25
C LEU A 223 17.26 -14.13 -8.02
N ASN A 224 17.11 -14.68 -9.22
CA ASN A 224 18.26 -15.04 -10.05
C ASN A 224 18.99 -13.77 -10.55
N PRO A 225 20.28 -13.89 -10.96
CA PRO A 225 21.05 -12.75 -11.45
C PRO A 225 20.38 -12.03 -12.62
N ALA A 226 19.77 -12.77 -13.55
CA ALA A 226 19.11 -12.19 -14.72
C ALA A 226 17.93 -11.26 -14.36
N ASN A 227 17.11 -11.65 -13.37
CA ASN A 227 16.04 -10.79 -12.86
C ASN A 227 16.55 -9.60 -12.05
N LEU A 228 17.67 -9.77 -11.33
CA LEU A 228 18.33 -8.66 -10.65
C LEU A 228 18.81 -7.62 -11.66
N ASP A 229 19.50 -8.06 -12.71
CA ASP A 229 19.97 -7.21 -13.81
C ASP A 229 18.80 -6.53 -14.53
N TYR A 230 17.69 -7.26 -14.74
CA TYR A 230 16.47 -6.70 -15.32
C TYR A 230 15.86 -5.59 -14.47
N ILE A 231 15.75 -5.78 -13.15
CA ILE A 231 15.27 -4.73 -12.22
C ILE A 231 16.19 -3.51 -12.26
N VAL A 232 17.51 -3.73 -12.25
CA VAL A 232 18.50 -2.65 -12.31
C VAL A 232 18.40 -1.90 -13.64
N ALA A 233 18.25 -2.61 -14.76
CA ALA A 233 18.06 -2.02 -16.08
C ALA A 233 16.80 -1.15 -16.12
N LEU A 234 15.67 -1.66 -15.63
CA LEU A 234 14.40 -0.93 -15.52
C LEU A 234 14.52 0.35 -14.70
N VAL A 235 15.21 0.30 -13.56
CA VAL A 235 15.43 1.49 -12.71
C VAL A 235 16.38 2.48 -13.40
N ARG A 236 17.48 2.02 -13.98
CA ARG A 236 18.44 2.89 -14.68
C ARG A 236 17.80 3.58 -15.88
N ALA A 237 16.98 2.87 -16.65
CA ALA A 237 16.30 3.42 -17.81
C ALA A 237 15.41 4.61 -17.46
N THR A 238 14.83 4.67 -16.25
CA THR A 238 14.09 5.87 -15.81
C THR A 238 14.97 7.10 -15.59
N ARG A 239 16.26 6.93 -15.27
CA ARG A 239 17.21 8.04 -15.09
C ARG A 239 17.82 8.50 -16.40
N ASP A 240 17.86 7.60 -17.40
CA ASP A 240 18.41 7.88 -18.73
C ASP A 240 17.31 8.34 -19.72
N ALA A 241 16.04 8.34 -19.33
CA ALA A 241 14.90 8.71 -20.18
C ALA A 241 14.73 10.24 -20.28
N PRO A 242 14.81 10.85 -21.49
CA PRO A 242 14.66 12.30 -21.66
C PRO A 242 13.28 12.86 -21.29
N LEU A 243 12.26 11.99 -21.29
CA LEU A 243 10.89 12.34 -20.90
C LEU A 243 10.71 12.48 -19.37
N LEU A 244 11.74 12.13 -18.58
CA LEU A 244 11.73 12.22 -17.13
C LEU A 244 12.78 13.23 -16.66
N SER A 245 12.37 14.17 -15.82
CA SER A 245 13.29 15.11 -15.15
C SER A 245 13.95 14.47 -13.93
N VAL A 246 13.25 13.54 -13.28
CA VAL A 246 13.75 12.76 -12.15
C VAL A 246 13.39 11.29 -12.37
N GLY A 247 14.40 10.42 -12.33
CA GLY A 247 14.23 8.97 -12.41
C GLY A 247 14.24 8.30 -11.03
N ALA A 248 13.87 7.02 -11.00
CA ALA A 248 13.75 6.25 -9.77
C ALA A 248 15.12 6.00 -9.10
N SER A 249 15.10 6.00 -7.76
CA SER A 249 16.29 5.76 -6.93
C SER A 249 16.66 4.27 -6.84
N PRO A 250 17.90 3.91 -6.44
CA PRO A 250 18.24 2.51 -6.16
C PRO A 250 17.33 1.83 -5.13
N ARG A 251 16.77 2.61 -4.18
CA ARG A 251 15.77 2.14 -3.22
C ARG A 251 14.54 1.56 -3.91
N ALA A 252 14.10 2.15 -5.02
CA ALA A 252 12.98 1.64 -5.81
C ALA A 252 13.24 0.23 -6.36
N GLY A 253 14.47 -0.04 -6.81
CA GLY A 253 14.88 -1.37 -7.26
C GLY A 253 14.86 -2.41 -6.15
N ALA A 254 15.37 -2.06 -4.96
CA ALA A 254 15.33 -2.95 -3.79
C ALA A 254 13.89 -3.28 -3.35
N LEU A 255 13.00 -2.27 -3.37
CA LEU A 255 11.59 -2.43 -3.07
C LEU A 255 10.88 -3.32 -4.10
N LEU A 256 11.13 -3.11 -5.39
CA LEU A 256 10.60 -3.93 -6.47
C LEU A 256 11.07 -5.39 -6.36
N ALA A 257 12.34 -5.62 -6.03
CA ALA A 257 12.88 -6.96 -5.82
C ALA A 257 12.20 -7.69 -4.65
N ARG A 258 11.99 -6.99 -3.52
CA ARG A 258 11.28 -7.55 -2.36
C ARG A 258 9.82 -7.87 -2.70
N ALA A 259 9.17 -6.99 -3.44
CA ALA A 259 7.78 -7.18 -3.85
C ALA A 259 7.62 -8.33 -4.87
N ALA A 260 8.57 -8.48 -5.80
CA ALA A 260 8.57 -9.58 -6.76
C ALA A 260 8.72 -10.95 -6.05
N ARG A 261 9.56 -11.03 -5.00
CA ARG A 261 9.64 -12.22 -4.13
C ARG A 261 8.32 -12.50 -3.44
N ALA A 262 7.66 -11.48 -2.90
CA ALA A 262 6.35 -11.64 -2.25
C ALA A 262 5.32 -12.19 -3.24
N ARG A 263 5.23 -11.61 -4.44
CA ARG A 263 4.32 -12.07 -5.49
C ARG A 263 4.58 -13.52 -5.90
N ALA A 264 5.84 -13.89 -6.16
CA ALA A 264 6.21 -15.27 -6.46
C ALA A 264 5.77 -16.23 -5.33
N THR A 265 5.94 -15.83 -4.06
CA THR A 265 5.51 -16.62 -2.90
C THR A 265 3.99 -16.79 -2.86
N LEU A 266 3.23 -15.72 -3.12
CA LEU A 266 1.76 -15.75 -3.16
C LEU A 266 1.21 -16.66 -4.27
N ASP A 267 2.02 -16.88 -5.31
CA ASP A 267 1.74 -17.80 -6.42
C ASP A 267 2.29 -19.22 -6.17
N GLY A 268 2.87 -19.50 -5.01
CA GLY A 268 3.38 -20.82 -4.65
C GLY A 268 4.78 -21.13 -5.18
N ARG A 269 5.54 -20.13 -5.65
CA ARG A 269 6.87 -20.30 -6.26
C ARG A 269 7.98 -19.86 -5.31
N ASP A 270 9.12 -20.58 -5.34
CA ASP A 270 10.34 -20.26 -4.59
C ASP A 270 11.36 -19.46 -5.41
N TYR A 271 10.98 -19.01 -6.61
CA TYR A 271 11.78 -18.15 -7.48
C TYR A 271 10.90 -17.10 -8.19
N VAL A 272 11.50 -15.94 -8.44
CA VAL A 272 10.89 -14.81 -9.17
C VAL A 272 10.89 -15.09 -10.67
N LEU A 273 9.78 -14.77 -11.35
CA LEU A 273 9.67 -14.72 -12.81
C LEU A 273 9.70 -13.26 -13.29
N PRO A 274 10.08 -13.00 -14.56
CA PRO A 274 10.07 -11.65 -15.11
C PRO A 274 8.69 -10.99 -15.10
N ASP A 275 7.63 -11.79 -15.24
CA ASP A 275 6.25 -11.29 -15.21
C ASP A 275 5.83 -10.79 -13.82
N ASP A 276 6.43 -11.31 -12.75
CA ASP A 276 6.24 -10.76 -11.40
C ASP A 276 6.74 -9.32 -11.31
N ILE A 277 7.91 -9.07 -11.92
CA ILE A 277 8.56 -7.76 -11.92
C ILE A 277 7.74 -6.79 -12.76
N LYS A 278 7.34 -7.19 -13.97
CA LYS A 278 6.56 -6.35 -14.89
C LYS A 278 5.25 -5.89 -14.27
N ALA A 279 4.50 -6.82 -13.69
CA ALA A 279 3.18 -6.51 -13.16
C ALA A 279 3.24 -5.62 -11.90
N LEU A 280 4.40 -5.53 -11.23
CA LEU A 280 4.63 -4.64 -10.10
C LEU A 280 5.37 -3.35 -10.47
N TYR A 281 5.93 -3.25 -11.68
CA TYR A 281 6.81 -2.14 -12.09
C TYR A 281 6.09 -0.79 -12.05
N ARG A 282 4.97 -0.63 -12.76
CA ARG A 282 4.21 0.64 -12.79
C ARG A 282 3.75 1.11 -11.41
N PRO A 283 3.03 0.30 -10.60
CA PRO A 283 2.60 0.74 -9.27
C PRO A 283 3.78 1.01 -8.33
N CYS A 284 4.94 0.39 -8.55
CA CYS A 284 6.16 0.70 -7.79
C CYS A 284 6.86 1.97 -8.27
N MET A 285 6.83 2.32 -9.55
CA MET A 285 7.68 3.41 -10.07
C MET A 285 6.96 4.76 -10.25
N ARG A 286 5.63 4.77 -10.44
CA ARG A 286 4.90 5.98 -10.87
C ARG A 286 5.00 7.18 -9.94
N HIS A 287 5.22 6.97 -8.65
CA HIS A 287 5.36 8.02 -7.65
C HIS A 287 6.82 8.30 -7.29
N ARG A 288 7.75 7.75 -8.06
CA ARG A 288 9.21 7.85 -7.89
C ARG A 288 9.91 8.48 -9.09
N VAL A 289 9.13 8.95 -10.06
CA VAL A 289 9.62 9.62 -11.26
C VAL A 289 8.81 10.89 -11.49
N LEU A 290 9.45 11.88 -12.10
CA LEU A 290 8.81 13.14 -12.50
C LEU A 290 8.99 13.34 -13.99
N LEU A 291 7.93 13.76 -14.68
CA LEU A 291 7.99 14.10 -16.10
C LEU A 291 8.91 15.31 -16.30
N SER A 292 9.51 15.39 -17.49
CA SER A 292 10.15 16.64 -17.92
C SER A 292 9.08 17.65 -18.33
N PRO A 293 9.35 18.97 -18.21
CA PRO A 293 8.39 20.00 -18.63
C PRO A 293 7.95 19.84 -20.09
N SER A 294 8.84 19.38 -20.97
CA SER A 294 8.49 19.12 -22.37
C SER A 294 7.51 17.96 -22.52
N ALA A 295 7.71 16.87 -21.76
CA ALA A 295 6.81 15.72 -21.78
C ALA A 295 5.40 16.09 -21.27
N GLU A 296 5.31 16.94 -20.24
CA GLU A 296 4.02 17.44 -19.74
C GLU A 296 3.28 18.27 -20.81
N ILE A 297 3.98 19.15 -21.52
CA ILE A 297 3.42 19.96 -22.62
C ILE A 297 2.91 19.07 -23.76
N GLU A 298 3.62 17.98 -24.06
CA GLU A 298 3.23 16.98 -25.05
C GLU A 298 2.08 16.06 -24.59
N GLY A 299 1.56 16.25 -23.38
CA GLY A 299 0.46 15.45 -22.84
C GLY A 299 0.87 14.02 -22.45
N GLN A 300 2.17 13.77 -22.23
CA GLN A 300 2.62 12.48 -21.74
C GLN A 300 2.15 12.25 -20.31
N THR A 301 1.93 10.97 -19.97
CA THR A 301 1.67 10.55 -18.60
C THR A 301 2.83 9.71 -18.09
N VAL A 302 3.05 9.72 -16.77
CA VAL A 302 4.07 8.89 -16.14
C VAL A 302 3.85 7.41 -16.48
N ASP A 303 2.60 6.93 -16.44
CA ASP A 303 2.29 5.53 -16.73
C ASP A 303 2.60 5.17 -18.20
N ASN A 304 2.39 6.08 -19.16
CA ASN A 304 2.76 5.85 -20.57
C ASN A 304 4.28 5.74 -20.75
N VAL A 305 5.05 6.63 -20.13
CA VAL A 305 6.52 6.60 -20.19
C VAL A 305 7.06 5.32 -19.56
N LEU A 306 6.55 4.94 -18.38
CA LEU A 306 6.95 3.71 -17.71
C LEU A 306 6.58 2.46 -18.53
N GLN A 307 5.41 2.45 -19.19
CA GLN A 307 5.01 1.36 -20.06
C GLN A 307 5.97 1.22 -21.26
N ALA A 308 6.33 2.33 -21.91
CA ALA A 308 7.27 2.32 -23.01
C ALA A 308 8.67 1.84 -22.59
N LEU A 309 9.14 2.23 -21.39
CA LEU A 309 10.39 1.71 -20.83
C LEU A 309 10.33 0.21 -20.55
N LEU A 310 9.21 -0.28 -20.02
CA LEU A 310 8.99 -1.69 -19.73
C LEU A 310 9.02 -2.56 -20.99
N GLU A 311 8.46 -2.06 -22.10
CA GLU A 311 8.44 -2.73 -23.40
C GLU A 311 9.80 -2.68 -24.12
N LYS A 312 10.57 -1.61 -23.93
CA LYS A 312 11.88 -1.41 -24.56
C LYS A 312 12.97 -2.30 -23.98
N ILE A 313 12.93 -2.58 -22.68
CA ILE A 313 13.99 -3.34 -22.00
C ILE A 313 13.74 -4.84 -22.19
N GLU A 314 14.73 -5.52 -22.76
CA GLU A 314 14.65 -6.95 -23.02
C GLU A 314 14.41 -7.76 -21.73
N ILE A 315 13.49 -8.70 -21.84
CA ILE A 315 13.14 -9.61 -20.77
C ILE A 315 14.26 -10.66 -20.68
N PRO A 316 14.78 -10.98 -19.49
CA PRO A 316 15.77 -12.04 -19.35
C PRO A 316 15.19 -13.38 -19.83
N ARG A 317 16.01 -14.16 -20.52
CA ARG A 317 15.67 -15.51 -21.01
C ARG A 317 15.76 -16.55 -19.90
#